data_AF-R4U0D1-F1
#
_entry.id   AF-R4U0D1-F1
#
_cell.length_a   1.000
_cell.length_b   1.000
_cell.length_c   1.000
_cell.angle_alpha   90.00
_cell.angle_beta   90.00
_cell.angle_gamma   90.00
#
_symmetry.space_group_name_H-M   'P 1'
#
loop_
_entity.id
_entity.type
_entity.pdbx_description
1 polymer ?
#
loop_
_entity_poly.entity_id
_entity_poly.type
_entity_poly.pdbx_seq_one_letter_code
_entity_poly.pdbx_strand_id
1 'polypeptide(L)'
;GVGVYYDENGNIPIPKAVKVALERFVQNSKPFSYRAQNGTADYTEAVKKLILGEELYSEKSKVCCTVQSLAGTGALMLAANFLHKITPNSTVYVSNPTWGNHKTIFGLAGFKIDEYPYYNDKTMSLDFDGMTEKLNSLEPKSIIVLHTCCHNP
;
A
#
# COMPACT_ATOMS: atom_id res chain seq x y z
N GLY A 1 17.95 -4.62 9.80
CA GLY A 1 17.09 -5.38 10.75
C GLY A 1 15.66 -5.39 10.25
N VAL A 2 14.73 -6.03 10.96
CA VAL A 2 13.30 -5.96 10.61
C VAL A 2 12.73 -4.63 11.11
N GLY A 3 12.07 -3.86 10.22
CA GLY A 3 11.46 -2.58 10.56
C GLY A 3 10.15 -2.75 11.32
N VAL A 4 10.23 -2.98 12.63
CA VAL A 4 9.07 -3.08 13.53
C VAL A 4 9.18 -1.99 14.61
N TYR A 5 8.03 -1.52 15.09
CA TYR A 5 7.98 -0.61 16.22
C TYR A 5 8.24 -1.36 17.54
N TYR A 6 9.15 -0.82 18.35
CA TYR A 6 9.49 -1.32 19.68
C TYR A 6 9.20 -0.24 20.72
N ASP A 7 8.81 -0.65 21.93
CA ASP A 7 8.71 0.23 23.10
C ASP A 7 10.10 0.56 23.69
N GLU A 8 10.13 1.38 24.73
CA GLU A 8 11.35 1.79 25.42
C GLU A 8 12.15 0.64 26.06
N ASN A 9 11.54 -0.54 26.20
CA ASN A 9 12.16 -1.75 26.73
C ASN A 9 12.56 -2.73 25.63
N GLY A 10 12.39 -2.37 24.35
CA GLY A 10 12.72 -3.22 23.22
C GLY A 10 11.70 -4.32 22.92
N ASN A 11 10.47 -4.23 23.45
CA ASN A 11 9.39 -5.18 23.15
C ASN A 11 8.48 -4.67 22.03
N ILE A 12 7.77 -5.57 21.35
CA ILE A 12 6.71 -5.19 20.39
C ILE A 12 5.41 -4.95 21.19
N PRO A 13 4.90 -3.71 21.27
CA PRO A 13 3.73 -3.43 22.07
C PRO A 13 2.43 -3.83 21.36
N ILE A 14 1.44 -4.25 22.13
CA ILE A 14 0.06 -4.39 21.65
C ILE A 14 -0.69 -3.08 21.94
N PRO A 15 -1.17 -2.35 20.93
CA PRO A 15 -1.90 -1.11 21.16
C PRO A 15 -3.14 -1.33 22.06
N LYS A 16 -3.41 -0.40 22.98
CA LYS A 16 -4.56 -0.48 23.90
C LYS A 16 -5.88 -0.73 23.17
N ALA A 17 -6.11 -0.07 22.04
CA ALA A 17 -7.32 -0.24 21.23
C ALA A 17 -7.45 -1.67 20.67
N VAL A 18 -6.34 -2.30 20.27
CA VAL A 18 -6.31 -3.69 19.79
C VAL A 18 -6.63 -4.64 20.92
N LYS A 19 -6.09 -4.43 22.12
CA LYS A 19 -6.41 -5.25 23.31
C LYS A 19 -7.91 -5.22 23.64
N VAL A 20 -8.50 -4.03 23.68
CA VAL A 20 -9.95 -3.87 23.93
C VAL A 20 -10.79 -4.52 22.83
N ALA A 21 -10.39 -4.39 21.56
CA ALA A 21 -11.08 -5.04 20.45
C ALA A 21 -11.02 -6.57 20.55
N LEU A 22 -9.88 -7.13 20.96
CA LEU A 22 -9.70 -8.57 21.14
C LEU A 22 -10.56 -9.12 22.28
N GLU A 23 -10.62 -8.43 23.43
CA GLU A 23 -11.47 -8.81 24.56
C GLU A 23 -12.95 -8.86 24.16
N ARG A 24 -13.42 -7.82 23.46
CA ARG A 24 -14.79 -7.77 22.91
C ARG A 24 -15.03 -8.89 21.90
N PHE A 25 -14.05 -9.17 21.04
CA PHE A 25 -14.14 -10.22 20.04
C PHE A 25 -14.32 -11.60 20.69
N VAL A 26 -13.50 -11.94 21.70
CA VAL A 26 -13.58 -13.22 22.40
C VAL A 26 -14.96 -13.40 23.05
N GLN A 27 -15.44 -12.37 23.76
CA GLN A 27 -16.73 -12.41 24.46
C GLN A 27 -17.95 -12.56 23.52
N ASN A 28 -17.85 -12.06 22.29
CA ASN A 28 -18.98 -11.98 21.34
C ASN A 28 -18.79 -12.85 20.09
N SER A 29 -17.78 -13.73 20.10
CA SER A 29 -17.40 -14.50 18.91
C SER A 29 -18.51 -15.46 18.46
N LYS A 30 -18.68 -15.55 17.15
CA LYS A 30 -19.57 -16.51 16.47
C LYS A 30 -18.72 -17.54 15.72
N PRO A 31 -19.29 -18.69 15.32
CA PRO A 31 -18.58 -19.67 14.51
C PRO A 31 -17.95 -19.05 13.26
N PHE A 32 -16.76 -19.53 12.91
CA PHE A 32 -16.01 -19.05 11.77
C PHE A 32 -16.47 -19.76 10.50
N SER A 33 -16.76 -18.99 9.45
CA SER A 33 -17.07 -19.48 8.11
C SER A 33 -16.28 -18.69 7.08
N TYR A 34 -16.36 -19.11 5.82
CA TYR A 34 -15.81 -18.36 4.70
C TYR A 34 -16.37 -16.93 4.67
N ARG A 35 -15.48 -15.99 4.37
CA ARG A 35 -15.85 -14.59 4.11
C ARG A 35 -16.13 -14.39 2.63
N ALA A 36 -16.82 -13.31 2.30
CA ALA A 36 -16.97 -12.89 0.91
C ALA A 36 -15.59 -12.67 0.28
N GLN A 37 -15.49 -12.87 -1.04
CA GLN A 37 -14.22 -12.78 -1.78
C GLN A 37 -13.54 -11.42 -1.66
N ASN A 38 -14.34 -10.35 -1.54
CA ASN A 38 -13.85 -8.99 -1.34
C ASN A 38 -13.59 -8.62 0.13
N GLY A 39 -13.84 -9.54 1.07
CA GLY A 39 -13.64 -9.34 2.50
C GLY A 39 -14.91 -9.08 3.29
N THR A 40 -14.75 -8.67 4.55
CA THR A 40 -15.88 -8.27 5.41
C THR A 40 -16.31 -6.85 5.07
N ALA A 41 -17.62 -6.64 4.82
CA ALA A 41 -18.17 -5.34 4.42
C ALA A 41 -17.79 -4.21 5.38
N ASP A 42 -17.98 -4.41 6.70
CA ASP A 42 -17.64 -3.41 7.72
C ASP A 42 -16.14 -3.06 7.71
N TYR A 43 -15.28 -4.05 7.48
CA TYR A 43 -13.84 -3.84 7.38
C TYR A 43 -13.49 -3.02 6.14
N THR A 44 -14.00 -3.41 4.97
CA THR A 44 -13.72 -2.70 3.72
C THR A 44 -14.24 -1.27 3.76
N GLU A 45 -15.37 -1.03 4.40
CA GLU A 45 -15.97 0.29 4.53
C GLU A 45 -15.20 1.18 5.51
N ALA A 46 -14.80 0.63 6.66
CA ALA A 46 -13.96 1.33 7.63
C ALA A 46 -12.60 1.71 7.03
N VAL A 47 -11.95 0.81 6.27
CA VAL A 47 -10.69 1.09 5.57
C VAL A 47 -10.88 2.18 4.52
N LYS A 48 -11.93 2.09 3.71
CA LYS A 48 -12.24 3.11 2.68
C LYS A 48 -12.39 4.50 3.31
N LYS A 49 -13.17 4.59 4.38
CA LYS A 49 -13.38 5.85 5.11
C LYS A 49 -12.08 6.38 5.73
N LEU A 50 -11.26 5.50 6.32
CA LEU A 50 -9.97 5.86 6.90
C LEU A 50 -9.00 6.45 5.86
N ILE A 51 -8.90 5.82 4.68
CA ILE A 51 -7.96 6.23 3.63
C ILE A 51 -8.42 7.51 2.93
N LEU A 52 -9.73 7.65 2.65
CA LEU A 52 -10.26 8.83 1.96
C LEU A 52 -10.39 10.04 2.89
N GLY A 53 -10.59 9.83 4.19
CA GLY A 53 -11.03 10.91 5.10
C GLY A 53 -12.46 11.36 4.80
N GLU A 54 -13.05 12.17 5.68
CA GLU A 54 -14.49 12.51 5.62
C GLU A 54 -14.91 13.22 4.31
N GLU A 55 -14.07 14.15 3.83
CA GLU A 55 -14.35 14.96 2.64
C GLU A 55 -14.40 14.09 1.37
N LEU A 56 -13.29 13.41 1.04
CA LEU A 56 -13.25 12.57 -0.16
C LEU A 56 -14.14 11.35 -0.05
N TYR A 57 -14.39 10.83 1.16
CA TYR A 57 -15.33 9.74 1.33
C TYR A 57 -16.74 10.15 0.88
N SER A 58 -17.20 11.34 1.27
CA SER A 58 -18.53 11.85 0.90
C SER A 58 -18.67 12.00 -0.61
N GLU A 59 -17.60 12.38 -1.31
CA GLU A 59 -17.61 12.58 -2.75
C GLU A 59 -17.36 11.31 -3.57
N LYS A 60 -16.44 10.45 -3.12
CA LYS A 60 -15.83 9.38 -3.94
C LYS A 60 -16.18 7.97 -3.48
N SER A 61 -16.87 7.79 -2.34
CA SER A 61 -17.21 6.45 -1.81
C SER A 61 -17.92 5.56 -2.83
N LYS A 62 -18.78 6.13 -3.68
CA LYS A 62 -19.56 5.40 -4.70
C LYS A 62 -18.73 4.91 -5.89
N VAL A 63 -17.56 5.51 -6.13
CA VAL A 63 -16.65 5.14 -7.25
C VAL A 63 -15.37 4.47 -6.75
N CYS A 64 -15.24 4.27 -5.44
CA CYS A 64 -14.09 3.61 -4.82
C CYS A 64 -14.43 2.15 -4.51
N CYS A 65 -13.68 1.22 -5.11
CA CYS A 65 -13.73 -0.20 -4.77
C CYS A 65 -12.66 -0.54 -3.73
N THR A 66 -13.04 -1.30 -2.70
CA THR A 66 -12.13 -1.76 -1.65
C THR A 66 -12.23 -3.28 -1.52
N VAL A 67 -11.10 -3.96 -1.58
CA VAL A 67 -10.97 -5.41 -1.44
C VAL A 67 -10.01 -5.69 -0.30
N GLN A 68 -10.44 -6.49 0.67
CA GLN A 68 -9.56 -6.96 1.74
C GLN A 68 -8.48 -7.88 1.18
N SER A 69 -7.24 -7.65 1.61
CA SER A 69 -6.06 -8.39 1.14
C SER A 69 -5.19 -8.87 2.31
N LEU A 70 -4.18 -9.69 2.01
CA LEU A 70 -3.18 -10.15 2.97
C LEU A 70 -2.15 -9.04 3.22
N ALA A 71 -2.51 -8.08 4.07
CA ALA A 71 -1.71 -6.90 4.39
C ALA A 71 -1.28 -6.11 3.12
N GLY A 72 -0.27 -5.24 3.25
CA GLY A 72 0.21 -4.42 2.14
C GLY A 72 0.79 -5.24 0.98
N THR A 73 1.53 -6.31 1.27
CA THR A 73 2.11 -7.19 0.24
C THR A 73 1.03 -7.84 -0.63
N GLY A 74 -0.01 -8.41 0.00
CA GLY A 74 -1.14 -9.00 -0.72
C GLY A 74 -1.92 -7.97 -1.53
N ALA A 75 -2.08 -6.74 -1.00
CA ALA A 75 -2.70 -5.65 -1.72
C ALA A 75 -1.94 -5.33 -3.02
N LEU A 76 -0.61 -5.19 -2.94
CA LEU A 76 0.25 -4.91 -4.09
C LEU A 76 0.24 -6.06 -5.10
N MET A 77 0.24 -7.32 -4.64
CA MET A 77 0.14 -8.47 -5.55
C MET A 77 -1.18 -8.49 -6.31
N LEU A 78 -2.31 -8.24 -5.64
CA LEU A 78 -3.62 -8.14 -6.29
C LEU A 78 -3.64 -6.99 -7.31
N ALA A 79 -3.14 -5.82 -6.92
CA ALA A 79 -3.06 -4.65 -7.78
C ALA A 79 -2.18 -4.90 -9.01
N ALA A 80 -0.99 -5.50 -8.84
CA ALA A 80 -0.08 -5.82 -9.93
C ALA A 80 -0.73 -6.79 -10.92
N ASN A 81 -1.34 -7.88 -10.44
CA ASN A 81 -2.04 -8.83 -11.31
C ASN A 81 -3.24 -8.21 -12.02
N PHE A 82 -3.99 -7.33 -11.35
CA PHE A 82 -5.11 -6.61 -11.95
C PHE A 82 -4.64 -5.66 -13.05
N LEU A 83 -3.62 -4.85 -12.77
CA LEU A 83 -3.03 -3.92 -13.74
C LEU A 83 -2.43 -4.66 -14.94
N HIS A 84 -1.76 -5.80 -14.73
CA HIS A 84 -1.14 -6.54 -15.81
C HIS A 84 -2.18 -7.07 -16.82
N LYS A 85 -3.39 -7.42 -16.36
CA LYS A 85 -4.50 -7.79 -17.25
C LYS A 85 -4.99 -6.65 -18.13
N ILE A 86 -4.81 -5.40 -17.72
CA ILE A 86 -5.37 -4.21 -18.38
C ILE A 86 -4.31 -3.51 -19.23
N THR A 87 -3.08 -3.44 -18.72
CA THR A 87 -1.96 -2.72 -19.33
C THR A 87 -0.68 -3.57 -19.28
N PRO A 88 -0.64 -4.76 -19.91
CA PRO A 88 0.47 -5.70 -19.79
C PRO A 88 1.82 -5.14 -20.27
N ASN A 89 1.78 -4.16 -21.18
CA ASN A 89 2.97 -3.54 -21.78
C ASN A 89 3.46 -2.29 -21.03
N SER A 90 2.81 -1.89 -19.94
CA SER A 90 3.23 -0.74 -19.15
C SER A 90 4.56 -1.00 -18.45
N THR A 91 5.33 0.07 -18.21
CA THR A 91 6.46 0.02 -17.30
C THR A 91 6.01 0.49 -15.91
N VAL A 92 6.45 -0.22 -14.87
CA VAL A 92 6.27 0.15 -13.48
C VAL A 92 7.48 0.96 -13.02
N TYR A 93 7.24 2.14 -12.47
CA TYR A 93 8.27 3.04 -11.97
C TYR A 93 8.21 3.09 -10.44
N VAL A 94 9.35 2.83 -9.80
CA VAL A 94 9.51 2.89 -8.34
C VAL A 94 10.55 3.95 -7.96
N SER A 95 10.50 4.48 -6.73
CA SER A 95 11.50 5.45 -6.28
C SER A 95 12.89 4.83 -6.22
N ASN A 96 13.94 5.64 -6.41
CA ASN A 96 15.31 5.26 -6.11
C ASN A 96 15.79 5.96 -4.81
N PRO A 97 15.99 5.22 -3.69
CA PRO A 97 15.64 3.82 -3.46
C PRO A 97 14.15 3.62 -3.15
N THR A 98 13.72 2.36 -2.97
CA THR A 98 12.36 1.96 -2.60
C THR A 98 12.38 0.67 -1.78
N TRP A 99 11.26 0.34 -1.13
CA TRP A 99 11.10 -0.96 -0.45
C TRP A 99 11.37 -2.11 -1.42
N GLY A 100 12.41 -2.91 -1.13
CA GLY A 100 12.96 -3.90 -2.07
C GLY A 100 11.93 -4.87 -2.68
N ASN A 101 10.86 -5.19 -1.96
CA ASN A 101 9.81 -6.09 -2.47
C ASN A 101 8.96 -5.48 -3.59
N HIS A 102 8.96 -4.15 -3.80
CA HIS A 102 8.23 -3.56 -4.93
C HIS A 102 8.67 -4.15 -6.26
N LYS A 103 9.99 -4.21 -6.50
CA LYS A 103 10.54 -4.77 -7.73
C LYS A 103 10.16 -6.26 -7.88
N THR A 104 10.25 -7.03 -6.80
CA THR A 104 9.87 -8.45 -6.81
C THR A 104 8.40 -8.65 -7.14
N ILE A 105 7.50 -7.91 -6.47
CA ILE A 105 6.05 -8.07 -6.62
C ILE A 105 5.59 -7.74 -8.05
N PHE A 106 6.01 -6.59 -8.59
CA PHE A 106 5.61 -6.19 -9.93
C PHE A 106 6.32 -7.01 -11.02
N GLY A 107 7.55 -7.44 -10.78
CA GLY A 107 8.29 -8.30 -11.72
C GLY A 107 7.68 -9.69 -11.83
N LEU A 108 7.25 -10.29 -10.72
CA LEU A 108 6.50 -11.55 -10.72
C LEU A 108 5.15 -11.45 -11.44
N ALA A 109 4.54 -10.27 -11.46
CA ALA A 109 3.33 -10.02 -12.24
C ALA A 109 3.60 -9.83 -13.75
N GLY A 110 4.86 -9.81 -14.19
CA GLY A 110 5.25 -9.72 -15.60
C GLY A 110 5.57 -8.31 -16.11
N PHE A 111 5.72 -7.31 -15.23
CA PHE A 111 6.04 -5.95 -15.65
C PHE A 111 7.55 -5.72 -15.84
N LYS A 112 7.88 -4.88 -16.83
CA LYS A 112 9.16 -4.16 -16.83
C LYS A 112 9.15 -3.16 -15.69
N ILE A 113 10.26 -3.07 -14.96
CA ILE A 113 10.44 -2.13 -13.86
C ILE A 113 11.56 -1.17 -14.20
N ASP A 114 11.35 0.10 -13.90
CA ASP A 114 12.35 1.16 -13.97
C ASP A 114 12.22 2.05 -12.72
N GLU A 115 13.12 3.00 -12.56
CA GLU A 115 13.18 3.88 -11.38
C GLU A 115 12.99 5.35 -11.74
N TYR A 116 12.56 6.13 -10.75
CA TYR A 116 12.60 7.60 -10.81
C TYR A 116 13.47 8.17 -9.67
N PRO A 117 14.16 9.30 -9.91
CA PRO A 117 14.95 9.97 -8.88
C PRO A 117 14.08 10.30 -7.67
N TYR A 118 14.58 10.05 -6.46
CA TYR A 118 13.83 10.32 -5.24
C TYR A 118 14.73 10.77 -4.09
N TYR A 119 15.67 9.95 -3.62
CA TYR A 119 16.58 10.36 -2.54
C TYR A 119 17.88 10.95 -3.09
N ASN A 120 18.27 12.12 -2.59
CA ASN A 120 19.54 12.75 -2.93
C ASN A 120 20.56 12.53 -1.80
N ASP A 121 21.58 11.72 -2.04
CA ASP A 121 22.62 11.40 -1.05
C ASP A 121 23.42 12.62 -0.56
N LYS A 122 23.54 13.67 -1.39
CA LYS A 122 24.32 14.86 -1.03
C LYS A 122 23.55 15.78 -0.09
N THR A 123 22.25 15.92 -0.31
CA THR A 123 21.39 16.81 0.49
C THR A 123 20.60 16.07 1.56
N MET A 124 20.61 14.73 1.53
CA MET A 124 19.80 13.85 2.39
C MET A 124 18.31 14.21 2.34
N SER A 125 17.84 14.60 1.16
CA SER A 125 16.48 15.10 0.94
C SER A 125 15.87 14.53 -0.34
N LEU A 126 14.62 14.91 -0.61
CA LEU A 126 13.95 14.61 -1.87
C LEU A 126 14.65 15.35 -3.03
N ASP A 127 15.01 14.63 -4.08
CA ASP A 127 15.33 15.15 -5.41
C ASP A 127 14.04 15.46 -6.18
N PHE A 128 13.37 16.55 -5.80
CA PHE A 128 12.05 16.89 -6.34
C PHE A 128 12.10 17.25 -7.83
N ASP A 129 13.13 17.96 -8.26
CA ASP A 129 13.31 18.36 -9.66
C ASP A 129 13.56 17.12 -10.53
N GLY A 130 14.50 16.24 -10.12
CA GLY A 130 14.74 14.99 -10.85
C GLY A 130 13.53 14.05 -10.86
N MET A 131 12.80 13.96 -9.74
CA MET A 131 11.55 13.20 -9.67
C MET A 131 10.54 13.72 -10.69
N THR A 132 10.24 15.03 -10.66
CA THR A 132 9.20 15.62 -11.51
C THR A 132 9.59 15.61 -12.99
N GLU A 133 10.85 15.87 -13.33
CA GLU A 133 11.36 15.77 -14.71
C GLU A 133 11.14 14.35 -15.27
N LYS A 134 11.57 13.32 -14.53
CA LYS A 134 11.37 11.93 -14.94
C LYS A 134 9.89 11.60 -15.10
N LEU A 135 9.05 11.95 -14.11
CA LEU A 135 7.62 11.64 -14.15
C LEU A 135 6.89 12.33 -15.31
N ASN A 136 7.28 13.55 -15.66
CA ASN A 136 6.71 14.28 -16.81
C ASN A 136 7.13 13.69 -18.17
N SER A 137 8.25 12.97 -18.23
CA SER A 137 8.73 12.32 -19.46
C SER A 137 8.11 10.95 -19.73
N LEU A 138 7.29 10.42 -18.80
CA LEU A 138 6.79 9.05 -18.91
C LEU A 138 5.70 8.90 -19.97
N GLU A 139 5.75 7.77 -20.67
CA GLU A 139 4.72 7.41 -21.64
C GLU A 139 3.34 7.23 -20.97
N PRO A 140 2.23 7.54 -21.68
CA PRO A 140 0.89 7.27 -21.17
C PRO A 140 0.72 5.83 -20.69
N LYS A 141 -0.06 5.66 -19.62
CA LYS A 141 -0.31 4.36 -18.94
C LYS A 141 0.90 3.78 -18.20
N SER A 142 1.99 4.53 -18.03
CA SER A 142 3.03 4.18 -17.05
C SER A 142 2.42 4.04 -15.64
N ILE A 143 2.88 3.04 -14.88
CA ILE A 143 2.40 2.77 -13.52
C ILE A 143 3.45 3.32 -12.55
N ILE A 144 3.04 4.19 -11.62
CA ILE A 144 3.96 4.81 -10.67
C ILE A 144 3.62 4.32 -9.26
N VAL A 145 4.59 3.72 -8.58
CA VAL A 145 4.48 3.34 -7.17
C VAL A 145 4.95 4.50 -6.31
N LEU A 146 4.04 5.06 -5.52
CA LEU A 146 4.31 6.21 -4.63
C LEU A 146 4.13 5.79 -3.17
N HIS A 147 5.13 6.09 -2.34
CA HIS A 147 4.96 6.08 -0.89
C HIS A 147 4.26 7.38 -0.50
N THR A 148 3.08 7.28 0.11
CA THR A 148 2.31 8.48 0.50
C THR A 148 2.98 9.26 1.63
N CYS A 149 3.70 8.58 2.51
CA CYS A 149 4.53 9.13 3.57
C CYS A 149 5.52 8.06 4.06
N CYS A 150 6.38 8.42 5.03
CA CYS A 150 7.29 7.49 5.72
C CYS A 150 8.02 6.55 4.75
N HIS A 151 8.74 7.15 3.78
CA HIS A 151 9.46 6.39 2.75
C HIS A 151 10.31 5.29 3.39
N ASN A 152 10.21 4.08 2.83
CA ASN A 152 10.89 2.90 3.32
C ASN A 152 11.90 2.47 2.25
N PRO A 153 13.21 2.40 2.58
CA PRO A 153 14.23 1.90 1.66
C PRO A 153 14.13 0.39 1.43
#